data_AF-A0A846HN35-F1
#
_entry.id   AF-A0A846HN35-F1
#
_cell.length_a   1.000
_cell.length_b   1.000
_cell.length_c   1.000
_cell.angle_alpha   90.00
_cell.angle_beta   90.00
_cell.angle_gamma   90.00
#
_symmetry.space_group_name_H-M   'P 1'
#
loop_
_entity.id
_entity.type
_entity.pdbx_description
1 polymer ?
#
loop_
_entity_poly.entity_id
_entity_poly.type
_entity_poly.pdbx_seq_one_letter_code
_entity_poly.pdbx_strand_id
1 'polypeptide(L)'
;MDFSEQLIKVNSRLKTALIGVAVCQIKNRLYLRATLPPKPNSTKTKPHQQWLSLGIYANKEGIKRAEGEAHKLGGLIACKEFKWELYLESPDDSPVSYIKDWIDKFEKFYFQTRQRNHQTETTWKIDYLNVFNKLPQWEVLNHEIILKVVTGTKPDTKTRKRTCMALGALAKFVEIDINLKSYAGRYSPKKVAPRDLPSDTIIAQHFYQIENEEWRWVYGMLATYGLRNHEIFRLDFGAIAKGDYIVTVGENSK
;
A
#
# COMPACT_ATOMS: atom_id res chain seq x y z
N MET A 1 -32.05 27.52 -31.04
CA MET A 1 -31.53 28.30 -29.91
C MET A 1 -30.23 27.64 -29.51
N ASP A 2 -29.13 28.33 -29.80
CA ASP A 2 -27.79 27.82 -29.60
C ASP A 2 -27.55 27.59 -28.09
N PHE A 3 -26.80 26.54 -27.74
CA PHE A 3 -26.53 26.18 -26.35
C PHE A 3 -25.86 27.35 -25.60
N SER A 4 -24.99 28.07 -26.30
CA SER A 4 -24.32 29.28 -25.81
C SER A 4 -25.32 30.39 -25.43
N GLU A 5 -26.34 30.63 -26.26
CA GLU A 5 -27.38 31.64 -25.99
C GLU A 5 -28.17 31.31 -24.71
N GLN A 6 -28.45 30.04 -24.45
CA GLN A 6 -29.16 29.61 -23.25
C GLN A 6 -28.33 29.82 -21.99
N LEU A 7 -27.04 29.51 -22.04
CA LEU A 7 -26.10 29.74 -20.94
C LEU A 7 -25.95 31.25 -20.63
N ILE A 8 -25.89 32.10 -21.66
CA ILE A 8 -25.86 33.55 -21.51
C ILE A 8 -27.13 34.05 -20.81
N LYS A 9 -28.31 33.60 -21.26
CA LYS A 9 -29.60 33.99 -20.66
C LYS A 9 -29.70 33.60 -19.18
N VAL A 10 -29.19 32.43 -18.78
CA VAL A 10 -29.14 32.00 -17.38
C VAL A 10 -28.25 32.91 -16.56
N ASN A 11 -27.02 33.18 -17.03
CA ASN A 11 -26.10 34.07 -16.32
C ASN A 11 -26.63 35.50 -16.22
N SER A 12 -27.35 36.00 -17.25
CA SER A 12 -28.05 37.28 -17.17
C SER A 12 -29.11 37.28 -16.07
N ARG A 13 -29.93 36.23 -15.96
CA ARG A 13 -30.94 36.09 -14.89
C ARG A 13 -30.31 36.07 -13.50
N LEU A 14 -29.25 35.28 -13.30
CA LEU A 14 -28.51 35.22 -12.03
C LEU A 14 -27.93 36.60 -11.65
N LYS A 15 -27.39 37.33 -12.63
CA LYS A 15 -26.86 38.68 -12.43
C LYS A 15 -27.95 39.68 -12.06
N THR A 16 -29.12 39.64 -12.72
CA THR A 16 -30.27 40.49 -12.38
C THR A 16 -30.80 40.19 -10.97
N ALA A 17 -30.74 38.92 -10.55
CA ALA A 17 -31.11 38.51 -9.19
C ALA A 17 -30.02 38.79 -8.13
N LEU A 18 -28.91 39.46 -8.50
CA LEU A 18 -27.77 39.77 -7.64
C LEU A 18 -27.12 38.53 -6.99
N ILE A 19 -27.18 37.38 -7.67
CA ILE A 19 -26.58 36.14 -7.21
C ILE A 19 -25.11 36.12 -7.65
N GLY A 20 -24.19 36.08 -6.69
CA GLY A 20 -22.73 36.07 -6.91
C GLY A 20 -22.16 34.76 -7.47
N VAL A 21 -22.93 34.03 -8.27
CA VAL A 21 -22.59 32.72 -8.84
C VAL A 21 -22.85 32.76 -10.35
N ALA A 22 -21.90 32.27 -11.14
CA ALA A 22 -22.04 32.11 -12.59
C ALA A 22 -22.01 30.63 -12.98
N VAL A 23 -22.84 30.24 -13.95
CA VAL A 23 -22.79 28.92 -14.57
C VAL A 23 -21.83 28.97 -15.75
N CYS A 24 -20.87 28.07 -15.80
CA CYS A 24 -19.87 27.98 -16.86
C CYS A 24 -19.85 26.57 -17.45
N GLN A 25 -19.56 26.48 -18.75
CA GLN A 25 -19.30 25.21 -19.42
C GLN A 25 -17.79 25.03 -19.57
N ILE A 26 -17.29 23.84 -19.21
CA ILE A 26 -15.94 23.39 -19.56
C ILE A 26 -16.08 22.05 -20.28
N LYS A 27 -15.62 21.99 -21.54
CA LYS A 27 -15.83 20.83 -22.43
C LYS A 27 -17.31 20.46 -22.49
N ASN A 28 -17.67 19.27 -22.00
CA ASN A 28 -19.05 18.75 -22.02
C ASN A 28 -19.70 18.74 -20.62
N ARG A 29 -19.18 19.51 -19.65
CA ARG A 29 -19.66 19.54 -18.27
C ARG A 29 -19.94 20.96 -17.81
N LEU A 30 -20.87 21.11 -16.86
CA LEU A 30 -21.25 22.38 -16.25
C LEU A 30 -20.62 22.56 -14.88
N TYR A 31 -20.22 23.80 -14.60
CA TYR A 31 -19.53 24.24 -13.40
C TYR A 31 -20.20 25.50 -12.85
N LEU A 32 -20.10 25.71 -11.54
CA LEU A 32 -20.40 26.99 -10.91
C LEU A 32 -19.10 27.73 -10.60
N ARG A 33 -19.08 29.03 -10.85
CA ARG A 33 -17.97 29.92 -10.50
C ARG A 33 -18.48 30.96 -9.52
N ALA A 34 -17.90 30.99 -8.32
CA ALA A 34 -18.28 31.91 -7.25
C ALA A 34 -17.06 32.28 -6.39
N THR A 35 -17.16 33.37 -5.63
CA THR A 35 -16.17 33.69 -4.60
C THR A 35 -16.50 32.89 -3.35
N LEU A 36 -15.65 31.91 -3.03
CA LEU A 36 -15.84 30.97 -1.92
C LEU A 36 -14.72 31.09 -0.89
N PRO A 37 -14.96 30.71 0.38
CA PRO A 37 -13.89 30.59 1.36
C PRO A 37 -12.80 29.62 0.87
N PRO A 38 -11.55 29.76 1.31
CA PRO A 38 -10.48 28.84 0.93
C PRO A 38 -10.85 27.40 1.29
N LYS A 39 -10.41 26.44 0.47
CA LYS A 39 -10.58 25.01 0.77
C LYS A 39 -9.81 24.63 2.04
N PRO A 40 -10.23 23.61 2.80
CA PRO A 40 -9.57 23.19 4.04
C PRO A 40 -8.04 22.97 3.92
N ASN A 41 -7.59 22.47 2.76
CA ASN A 41 -6.17 22.18 2.49
C ASN A 41 -5.47 23.27 1.64
N SER A 42 -6.05 24.47 1.50
CA SER A 42 -5.47 25.53 0.67
C SER A 42 -4.48 26.40 1.47
N THR A 43 -3.41 26.83 0.81
CA THR A 43 -2.45 27.81 1.36
C THR A 43 -3.01 29.23 1.39
N LYS A 44 -4.19 29.48 0.80
CA LYS A 44 -4.82 30.80 0.77
C LYS A 44 -5.68 31.02 2.01
N THR A 45 -5.59 32.21 2.60
CA THR A 45 -6.33 32.58 3.81
C THR A 45 -7.57 33.44 3.56
N LYS A 46 -7.71 34.00 2.35
CA LYS A 46 -8.83 34.88 1.97
C LYS A 46 -9.78 34.20 0.97
N PRO A 47 -11.09 34.53 0.99
CA PRO A 47 -12.02 34.10 -0.05
C PRO A 47 -11.55 34.54 -1.43
N HIS A 48 -11.71 33.66 -2.42
CA HIS A 48 -11.33 33.94 -3.79
C HIS A 48 -12.24 33.20 -4.77
N GLN A 49 -12.19 33.58 -6.04
CA GLN A 49 -12.97 32.91 -7.08
C GLN A 49 -12.52 31.46 -7.23
N GLN A 50 -13.49 30.55 -7.14
CA GLN A 50 -13.29 29.12 -7.25
C GLN A 50 -14.34 28.51 -8.16
N TRP A 51 -14.01 27.35 -8.70
CA TRP A 51 -14.86 26.58 -9.60
C TRP A 51 -15.34 25.33 -8.86
N LEU A 52 -16.63 25.06 -9.00
CA LEU A 52 -17.31 23.90 -8.44
C LEU A 52 -17.86 23.06 -9.59
N SER A 53 -17.43 21.81 -9.68
CA SER A 53 -17.99 20.85 -10.63
C SER A 53 -19.38 20.45 -10.18
N LEU A 54 -20.36 20.45 -11.09
CA LEU A 54 -21.70 19.92 -10.79
C LEU A 54 -21.84 18.44 -11.16
N GLY A 55 -20.87 17.87 -11.89
CA GLY A 55 -21.00 16.51 -12.45
C GLY A 55 -22.09 16.38 -13.52
N ILE A 56 -22.68 17.48 -14.01
CA ILE A 56 -23.79 17.47 -14.97
C ILE A 56 -23.26 17.70 -16.39
N TYR A 57 -23.84 17.02 -17.38
CA TYR A 57 -23.54 17.24 -18.80
C TYR A 57 -24.07 18.58 -19.31
N ALA A 58 -23.36 19.17 -20.27
CA ALA A 58 -23.74 20.41 -20.94
C ALA A 58 -24.90 20.19 -21.93
N ASN A 59 -26.11 19.97 -21.41
CA ASN A 59 -27.35 19.86 -22.18
C ASN A 59 -28.45 20.77 -21.58
N LYS A 60 -29.60 20.89 -22.26
CA LYS A 60 -30.67 21.83 -21.87
C LYS A 60 -31.21 21.60 -20.46
N GLU A 61 -31.42 20.34 -20.08
CA GLU A 61 -31.88 19.98 -18.73
C GLU A 61 -30.78 20.20 -17.69
N GLY A 62 -29.53 19.96 -18.07
CA GLY A 62 -28.36 20.26 -17.25
C GLY A 62 -28.22 21.74 -16.94
N ILE A 63 -28.52 22.62 -17.90
CA ILE A 63 -28.54 24.07 -17.68
C ILE A 63 -29.60 24.46 -16.64
N LYS A 64 -30.83 23.95 -16.76
CA LYS A 64 -31.90 24.24 -15.77
C LYS A 64 -31.49 23.78 -14.37
N ARG A 65 -30.92 22.58 -14.26
CA ARG A 65 -30.43 22.06 -12.98
C ARG A 65 -29.30 22.92 -12.43
N ALA A 66 -28.34 23.33 -13.27
CA ALA A 66 -27.23 24.19 -12.87
C ALA A 66 -27.70 25.58 -12.40
N GLU A 67 -28.75 26.13 -12.99
CA GLU A 67 -29.39 27.37 -12.53
C GLU A 67 -29.96 27.20 -11.11
N GLY A 68 -30.69 26.11 -10.84
CA GLY A 68 -31.19 25.81 -9.49
C GLY A 68 -30.08 25.66 -8.45
N GLU A 69 -29.00 24.95 -8.79
CA GLU A 69 -27.82 24.83 -7.91
C GLU A 69 -27.11 26.17 -7.69
N ALA A 70 -27.09 27.06 -8.70
CA ALA A 70 -26.53 28.40 -8.55
C ALA A 70 -27.34 29.25 -7.55
N HIS A 71 -28.67 29.17 -7.57
CA HIS A 71 -29.55 29.81 -6.59
C HIS A 71 -29.30 29.27 -5.17
N LYS A 72 -29.20 27.95 -5.03
CA LYS A 72 -28.92 27.29 -3.74
C LYS A 72 -27.56 27.72 -3.17
N LEU A 73 -26.52 27.68 -4.00
CA LEU A 73 -25.18 28.12 -3.62
C LEU A 73 -25.15 29.61 -3.26
N GLY A 74 -25.83 30.45 -4.04
CA GLY A 74 -25.97 31.87 -3.76
C GLY A 74 -26.60 32.15 -2.40
N GLY A 75 -27.66 31.43 -2.05
CA GLY A 75 -28.30 31.51 -0.73
C GLY A 75 -27.34 31.12 0.41
N LEU A 76 -26.63 29.99 0.27
CA LEU A 76 -25.65 29.55 1.26
C LEU A 76 -24.51 30.56 1.48
N ILE A 77 -24.04 31.20 0.40
CA ILE A 77 -23.03 32.25 0.49
C ILE A 77 -23.59 33.49 1.21
N ALA A 78 -24.81 33.92 0.85
CA ALA A 78 -25.46 35.09 1.46
C ALA A 78 -25.71 34.90 2.97
N CYS A 79 -26.13 33.70 3.37
CA CYS A 79 -26.35 33.33 4.77
C CYS A 79 -25.06 33.01 5.54
N LYS A 80 -23.89 32.98 4.88
CA LYS A 80 -22.60 32.53 5.44
C LYS A 80 -22.62 31.09 5.99
N GLU A 81 -23.47 30.24 5.41
CA GLU A 81 -23.65 28.84 5.81
C GLU A 81 -22.95 27.85 4.87
N PHE A 82 -22.23 28.36 3.87
CA PHE A 82 -21.49 27.53 2.93
C PHE A 82 -20.47 26.63 3.65
N LYS A 83 -20.53 25.33 3.36
CA LYS A 83 -19.68 24.28 3.91
C LYS A 83 -19.08 23.45 2.78
N TRP A 84 -17.75 23.31 2.75
CA TRP A 84 -17.05 22.59 1.68
C TRP A 84 -17.39 21.09 1.66
N GLU A 85 -17.75 20.51 2.81
CA GLU A 85 -18.08 19.09 2.97
C GLU A 85 -19.26 18.63 2.12
N LEU A 86 -20.15 19.56 1.72
CA LEU A 86 -21.32 19.27 0.87
C LEU A 86 -20.98 19.24 -0.64
N TYR A 87 -19.78 19.66 -1.00
CA TYR A 87 -19.41 20.05 -2.36
C TYR A 87 -18.06 19.52 -2.83
N LEU A 88 -17.19 19.17 -1.90
CA LEU A 88 -16.08 18.29 -2.17
C LEU A 88 -16.68 16.90 -2.33
N GLU A 89 -16.55 16.32 -3.53
CA GLU A 89 -16.58 14.86 -3.64
C GLU A 89 -15.63 14.35 -2.55
N SER A 90 -16.15 13.60 -1.58
CA SER A 90 -15.28 12.84 -0.69
C SER A 90 -14.29 12.11 -1.59
N PRO A 91 -13.00 12.03 -1.24
CA PRO A 91 -12.08 11.13 -1.94
C PRO A 91 -12.58 9.68 -2.01
N ASP A 92 -13.64 9.35 -1.26
CA ASP A 92 -14.27 8.06 -0.99
C ASP A 92 -15.52 7.71 -1.83
N ASP A 93 -15.72 8.27 -3.03
CA ASP A 93 -16.66 7.64 -4.00
C ASP A 93 -16.03 6.43 -4.72
N SER A 94 -14.79 6.08 -4.37
CA SER A 94 -14.30 4.72 -4.56
C SER A 94 -15.06 3.81 -3.60
N PRO A 95 -15.59 2.65 -4.03
CA PRO A 95 -16.18 1.69 -3.11
C PRO A 95 -15.20 1.46 -1.95
N VAL A 96 -15.67 1.67 -0.73
CA VAL A 96 -14.89 1.52 0.51
C VAL A 96 -14.12 0.22 0.41
N SER A 97 -12.82 0.33 0.12
CA SER A 97 -11.98 -0.85 -0.09
C SER A 97 -11.58 -1.35 1.27
N TYR A 98 -12.05 -2.55 1.61
CA TYR A 98 -11.67 -3.19 2.85
C TYR A 98 -10.19 -3.57 2.81
N ILE A 99 -9.60 -3.80 3.98
CA ILE A 99 -8.22 -4.24 4.11
C ILE A 99 -7.91 -5.44 3.20
N LYS A 100 -8.81 -6.42 3.11
CA LYS A 100 -8.66 -7.57 2.20
C LYS A 100 -8.47 -7.15 0.73
N ASP A 101 -9.21 -6.14 0.28
CA ASP A 101 -9.19 -5.71 -1.11
C ASP A 101 -7.87 -4.99 -1.41
N TRP A 102 -7.33 -4.27 -0.43
CA TRP A 102 -6.01 -3.67 -0.51
C TRP A 102 -4.89 -4.71 -0.49
N ILE A 103 -5.03 -5.79 0.28
CA ILE A 103 -4.07 -6.90 0.28
C ILE A 103 -4.03 -7.58 -1.09
N ASP A 104 -5.19 -7.87 -1.69
CA ASP A 104 -5.27 -8.47 -3.03
C ASP A 104 -4.67 -7.55 -4.11
N LYS A 105 -4.95 -6.24 -4.04
CA LYS A 105 -4.34 -5.24 -4.93
C LYS A 105 -2.82 -5.16 -4.73
N PHE A 106 -2.36 -5.19 -3.48
CA PHE A 106 -0.95 -5.12 -3.15
C PHE A 106 -0.19 -6.39 -3.59
N GLU A 107 -0.81 -7.57 -3.51
CA GLU A 107 -0.25 -8.82 -4.04
C GLU A 107 0.02 -8.72 -5.54
N LYS A 108 -0.99 -8.25 -6.29
CA LYS A 108 -0.86 -8.04 -7.74
C LYS A 108 0.28 -7.07 -8.04
N PHE A 109 0.34 -5.95 -7.32
CA PHE A 109 1.43 -4.98 -7.47
C PHE A 109 2.81 -5.58 -7.12
N TYR A 110 2.89 -6.39 -6.06
CA TYR A 110 4.12 -7.03 -5.63
C TYR A 110 4.70 -7.96 -6.70
N PHE A 111 3.86 -8.75 -7.37
CA PHE A 111 4.26 -9.68 -8.44
C PHE A 111 4.27 -9.07 -9.84
N GLN A 112 3.72 -7.86 -10.04
CA GLN A 112 3.97 -7.07 -11.24
C GLN A 112 5.38 -6.47 -11.24
N THR A 113 5.88 -6.09 -10.06
CA THR A 113 7.19 -5.46 -9.90
C THR A 113 8.33 -6.45 -9.69
N ARG A 114 8.02 -7.74 -9.52
CA ARG A 114 9.00 -8.81 -9.23
C ARG A 114 8.64 -10.07 -10.01
N GLN A 115 9.66 -10.76 -10.53
CA GLN A 115 9.45 -12.09 -11.08
C GLN A 115 8.94 -13.03 -10.00
N ARG A 116 7.85 -13.74 -10.31
CA ARG A 116 7.27 -14.75 -9.43
C ARG A 116 8.11 -16.01 -9.52
N ASN A 117 8.86 -16.29 -8.45
CA ASN A 117 9.71 -17.46 -8.28
C ASN A 117 9.61 -17.97 -6.83
N HIS A 118 10.25 -19.10 -6.52
CA HIS A 118 10.15 -19.71 -5.18
C HIS A 118 10.54 -18.76 -4.04
N GLN A 119 11.57 -17.93 -4.23
CA GLN A 119 12.05 -16.99 -3.21
C GLN A 119 11.09 -15.83 -3.00
N THR A 120 10.57 -15.23 -4.08
CA THR A 120 9.62 -14.12 -3.98
C THR A 120 8.28 -14.59 -3.42
N GLU A 121 7.84 -15.80 -3.75
CA GLU A 121 6.66 -16.41 -3.12
C GLU A 121 6.86 -16.68 -1.63
N THR A 122 8.01 -17.23 -1.26
CA THR A 122 8.33 -17.50 0.15
C THR A 122 8.39 -16.20 0.95
N THR A 123 9.01 -15.17 0.38
CA THR A 123 9.06 -13.82 0.98
C THR A 123 7.66 -13.25 1.14
N TRP A 124 6.84 -13.31 0.10
CA TRP A 124 5.45 -12.87 0.14
C TRP A 124 4.66 -13.56 1.25
N LYS A 125 4.67 -14.90 1.27
CA LYS A 125 3.93 -15.70 2.26
C LYS A 125 4.43 -15.43 3.70
N ILE A 126 5.74 -15.52 3.91
CA ILE A 126 6.33 -15.51 5.25
C ILE A 126 6.41 -14.10 5.84
N ASP A 127 6.85 -13.12 5.06
CA ASP A 127 7.16 -11.79 5.57
C ASP A 127 6.01 -10.79 5.40
N TYR A 128 5.18 -10.93 4.35
CA TYR A 128 4.07 -10.01 4.07
C TYR A 128 2.71 -10.58 4.49
N LEU A 129 2.26 -11.66 3.85
CA LEU A 129 0.92 -12.22 4.04
C LEU A 129 0.65 -12.62 5.51
N ASN A 130 1.61 -13.24 6.18
CA ASN A 130 1.51 -13.53 7.61
C ASN A 130 1.29 -12.29 8.50
N VAL A 131 1.80 -11.13 8.08
CA VAL A 131 1.56 -9.86 8.79
C VAL A 131 0.17 -9.33 8.43
N PHE A 132 -0.19 -9.36 7.15
CA PHE A 132 -1.47 -8.86 6.66
C PHE A 132 -2.67 -9.64 7.18
N ASN A 133 -2.53 -10.95 7.39
CA ASN A 133 -3.57 -11.80 8.00
C ASN A 133 -3.90 -11.41 9.45
N LYS A 134 -3.05 -10.62 10.11
CA LYS A 134 -3.30 -10.09 11.47
C LYS A 134 -4.14 -8.81 11.46
N LEU A 135 -4.35 -8.19 10.30
CA LEU A 135 -5.21 -7.03 10.17
C LEU A 135 -6.69 -7.47 10.17
N PRO A 136 -7.60 -6.61 10.66
CA PRO A 136 -9.05 -6.85 10.56
C PRO A 136 -9.50 -6.71 9.09
N GLN A 137 -9.71 -7.84 8.42
CA GLN A 137 -9.90 -7.91 6.96
C GLN A 137 -11.10 -7.11 6.43
N TRP A 138 -12.12 -6.89 7.26
CA TRP A 138 -13.40 -6.26 6.92
C TRP A 138 -13.52 -4.83 7.45
N GLU A 139 -12.41 -4.23 7.87
CA GLU A 139 -12.34 -2.83 8.26
C GLU A 139 -11.62 -2.00 7.19
N VAL A 140 -11.77 -0.68 7.26
CA VAL A 140 -11.06 0.27 6.40
C VAL A 140 -9.66 0.48 6.96
N LEU A 141 -8.63 0.31 6.13
CA LEU A 141 -7.26 0.51 6.56
C LEU A 141 -7.04 1.98 6.97
N ASN A 142 -6.60 2.19 8.20
CA ASN A 142 -6.26 3.50 8.73
C ASN A 142 -5.01 3.45 9.61
N HIS A 143 -4.54 4.63 10.00
CA HIS A 143 -3.35 4.80 10.82
C HIS A 143 -3.42 4.04 12.17
N GLU A 144 -4.59 4.05 12.83
CA GLU A 144 -4.77 3.42 14.15
C GLU A 144 -4.67 1.90 14.09
N ILE A 145 -5.31 1.28 13.09
CA ILE A 145 -5.25 -0.18 12.88
C ILE A 145 -3.80 -0.62 12.64
N ILE A 146 -3.06 0.11 11.80
CA ILE A 146 -1.66 -0.18 11.52
C ILE A 146 -0.83 -0.11 12.81
N LEU A 147 -0.97 0.99 13.56
CA LEU A 147 -0.24 1.15 14.82
C LEU A 147 -0.58 0.07 15.84
N LYS A 148 -1.86 -0.32 15.97
CA LYS A 148 -2.31 -1.37 16.89
C LYS A 148 -1.64 -2.71 16.59
N VAL A 149 -1.56 -3.12 15.31
CA VAL A 149 -0.90 -4.38 14.93
C VAL A 149 0.61 -4.30 15.15
N VAL A 150 1.22 -3.14 14.87
CA VAL A 150 2.64 -2.91 15.15
C VAL A 150 2.89 -3.07 16.65
N THR A 151 2.23 -2.25 17.50
CA THR A 151 2.42 -2.20 18.95
C THR A 151 2.10 -3.51 19.68
N GLY A 152 1.20 -4.35 19.13
CA GLY A 152 0.89 -5.67 19.67
C GLY A 152 2.01 -6.72 19.54
N THR A 153 3.07 -6.46 18.77
CA THR A 153 4.22 -7.39 18.67
C THR A 153 5.29 -7.05 19.71
N LYS A 154 6.13 -7.98 20.16
CA LYS A 154 7.18 -7.63 21.15
C LYS A 154 8.25 -6.69 20.53
N PRO A 155 8.61 -5.55 21.17
CA PRO A 155 9.67 -4.66 20.69
C PRO A 155 11.01 -5.38 20.47
N ASP A 156 11.87 -4.83 19.60
CA ASP A 156 13.22 -5.33 19.31
C ASP A 156 13.31 -6.79 18.82
N THR A 157 12.23 -7.33 18.25
CA THR A 157 12.19 -8.68 17.68
C THR A 157 12.24 -8.70 16.16
N LYS A 158 12.62 -9.86 15.58
CA LYS A 158 12.50 -10.13 14.14
C LYS A 158 11.07 -9.91 13.66
N THR A 159 10.10 -10.36 14.44
CA THR A 159 8.66 -10.21 14.16
C THR A 159 8.27 -8.73 14.09
N ARG A 160 8.67 -7.91 15.07
CA ARG A 160 8.39 -6.47 15.06
C ARG A 160 8.95 -5.78 13.81
N LYS A 161 10.21 -6.07 13.48
CA LYS A 161 10.87 -5.50 12.29
C LYS A 161 10.15 -5.88 11.00
N ARG A 162 9.74 -7.16 10.88
CA ARG A 162 8.95 -7.66 9.74
C ARG A 162 7.59 -6.97 9.66
N THR A 163 6.88 -6.86 10.78
CA THR A 163 5.59 -6.17 10.84
C THR A 163 5.71 -4.71 10.38
N CYS A 164 6.69 -3.96 10.87
CA CYS A 164 6.91 -2.57 10.42
C CYS A 164 7.26 -2.48 8.93
N MET A 165 8.04 -3.43 8.41
CA MET A 165 8.42 -3.47 7.00
C MET A 165 7.21 -3.75 6.09
N ALA A 166 6.43 -4.79 6.38
CA ALA A 166 5.28 -5.18 5.59
C ALA A 166 4.16 -4.12 5.64
N LEU A 167 3.80 -3.65 6.83
CA LEU A 167 2.76 -2.64 6.99
C LEU A 167 3.19 -1.27 6.47
N GLY A 168 4.48 -0.93 6.56
CA GLY A 168 5.00 0.29 5.95
C GLY A 168 4.93 0.25 4.41
N ALA A 169 5.17 -0.92 3.81
CA ALA A 169 5.01 -1.10 2.37
C ALA A 169 3.54 -1.00 1.93
N LEU A 170 2.63 -1.61 2.68
CA LEU A 170 1.19 -1.50 2.43
C LEU A 170 0.68 -0.07 2.60
N ALA A 171 1.06 0.61 3.68
CA ALA A 171 0.68 2.00 3.93
C ALA A 171 1.16 2.93 2.81
N LYS A 172 2.40 2.76 2.35
CA LYS A 172 2.93 3.51 1.21
C LYS A 172 2.14 3.24 -0.09
N PHE A 173 1.72 2.00 -0.32
CA PHE A 173 0.93 1.64 -1.50
C PHE A 173 -0.48 2.24 -1.49
N VAL A 174 -1.09 2.36 -0.31
CA VAL A 174 -2.41 2.98 -0.10
C VAL A 174 -2.30 4.50 0.17
N GLU A 175 -1.09 5.07 0.07
CA GLU A 175 -0.81 6.49 0.30
C GLU A 175 -1.19 7.00 1.70
N ILE A 176 -1.14 6.12 2.70
CA ILE A 176 -1.31 6.48 4.12
C ILE A 176 0.03 6.98 4.66
N ASP A 177 0.09 8.24 5.06
CA ASP A 177 1.27 8.82 5.68
C ASP A 177 1.47 8.27 7.11
N ILE A 178 2.48 7.41 7.28
CA ILE A 178 2.84 6.82 8.57
C ILE A 178 4.33 6.51 8.63
N ASN A 179 4.97 6.90 9.73
CA ASN A 179 6.38 6.59 9.99
C ASN A 179 6.53 5.44 10.99
N LEU A 180 6.75 4.22 10.47
CA LEU A 180 6.94 3.02 11.29
C LEU A 180 8.40 2.76 11.70
N LYS A 181 9.36 3.59 11.27
CA LYS A 181 10.80 3.35 11.52
C LYS A 181 11.14 3.35 13.00
N SER A 182 10.56 4.25 13.78
CA SER A 182 10.74 4.33 15.24
C SER A 182 10.27 3.07 15.97
N TYR A 183 9.27 2.37 15.42
CA TYR A 183 8.69 1.18 16.03
C TYR A 183 9.43 -0.12 15.68
N ALA A 184 10.27 -0.14 14.65
CA ALA A 184 10.97 -1.35 14.21
C ALA A 184 12.01 -1.85 15.23
N GLY A 185 12.48 -0.97 16.10
CA GLY A 185 13.45 -1.28 17.15
C GLY A 185 14.88 -1.50 16.65
N ARG A 186 15.71 -2.07 17.52
CA ARG A 186 17.16 -2.27 17.35
C ARG A 186 17.53 -3.69 16.91
N TYR A 187 16.55 -4.49 16.45
CA TYR A 187 16.79 -5.86 15.99
C TYR A 187 17.73 -5.88 14.77
N SER A 188 18.83 -6.63 14.92
CA SER A 188 19.78 -6.91 13.86
C SER A 188 20.11 -8.40 13.85
N PRO A 189 20.12 -9.07 12.70
CA PRO A 189 20.64 -10.44 12.58
C PRO A 189 22.08 -10.57 13.09
N LYS A 190 22.87 -9.48 13.09
CA LYS A 190 24.25 -9.44 13.60
C LYS A 190 24.35 -9.38 15.13
N LYS A 191 23.25 -9.13 15.83
CA LYS A 191 23.19 -9.10 17.31
C LYS A 191 22.81 -10.44 17.91
N VAL A 192 22.61 -11.48 17.09
CA VAL A 192 22.49 -12.84 17.61
C VAL A 192 23.79 -13.14 18.33
N ALA A 193 23.71 -13.56 19.59
CA ALA A 193 24.88 -13.95 20.36
C ALA A 193 25.71 -14.93 19.52
N PRO A 194 27.07 -14.84 19.54
CA PRO A 194 27.90 -15.87 18.93
C PRO A 194 27.39 -17.23 19.42
N ARG A 195 27.01 -18.09 18.48
CA ARG A 195 26.70 -19.48 18.85
C ARG A 195 28.04 -20.10 19.23
N ASP A 196 28.09 -20.81 20.35
CA ASP A 196 29.21 -21.72 20.60
C ASP A 196 29.23 -22.74 19.47
N LEU A 197 30.27 -22.66 18.63
CA LEU A 197 30.46 -23.58 17.53
C LEU A 197 31.26 -24.78 18.05
N PRO A 198 30.87 -26.02 17.72
CA PRO A 198 31.66 -27.19 18.07
C PRO A 198 33.01 -27.16 17.34
N SER A 199 34.04 -27.76 17.95
CA SER A 199 35.33 -27.97 17.29
C SER A 199 35.24 -29.10 16.25
N ASP A 200 36.19 -29.13 15.31
CA ASP A 200 36.29 -30.20 14.29
C ASP A 200 36.31 -31.60 14.91
N THR A 201 36.96 -31.76 16.07
CA THR A 201 36.99 -33.02 16.80
C THR A 201 35.59 -33.43 17.28
N ILE A 202 34.80 -32.48 17.81
CA ILE A 202 33.43 -32.73 18.26
C ILE A 202 32.53 -33.08 17.07
N ILE A 203 32.70 -32.38 15.94
CA ILE A 203 31.99 -32.66 14.69
C ILE A 203 32.27 -34.09 14.21
N ALA A 204 33.55 -34.49 14.17
CA ALA A 204 33.95 -35.83 13.77
C ALA A 204 33.43 -36.91 14.73
N GLN A 205 33.43 -36.65 16.04
CA GLN A 205 32.86 -37.58 17.02
C GLN A 205 31.36 -37.80 16.79
N HIS A 206 30.60 -36.73 16.55
CA HIS A 206 29.18 -36.84 16.27
C HIS A 206 28.87 -37.62 14.99
N PHE A 207 29.71 -37.49 13.95
CA PHE A 207 29.57 -38.31 12.74
C PHE A 207 29.54 -39.81 13.08
N TYR A 208 30.46 -40.30 13.91
CA TYR A 208 30.52 -41.72 14.28
C TYR A 208 29.39 -42.17 15.22
N GLN A 209 28.68 -41.24 15.86
CA GLN A 209 27.54 -41.55 16.74
C GLN A 209 26.22 -41.75 15.99
N ILE A 210 26.12 -41.31 14.73
CA ILE A 210 24.88 -41.41 13.95
C ILE A 210 24.73 -42.85 13.45
N GLU A 211 23.83 -43.63 14.06
CA GLU A 211 23.64 -45.05 13.72
C GLU A 211 23.17 -45.24 12.27
N ASN A 212 22.21 -44.44 11.81
CA ASN A 212 21.68 -44.54 10.45
C ASN A 212 22.71 -44.07 9.41
N GLU A 213 23.10 -44.96 8.50
CA GLU A 213 24.17 -44.70 7.51
C GLU A 213 23.84 -43.55 6.55
N GLU A 214 22.58 -43.43 6.11
CA GLU A 214 22.13 -42.35 5.22
C GLU A 214 22.23 -40.99 5.89
N TRP A 215 21.76 -40.88 7.14
CA TRP A 215 21.89 -39.64 7.92
C TRP A 215 23.33 -39.33 8.30
N ARG A 216 24.15 -40.35 8.52
CA ARG A 216 25.59 -40.21 8.76
C ARG A 216 26.27 -39.61 7.54
N TRP A 217 25.96 -40.10 6.35
CA TRP A 217 26.45 -39.55 5.09
C TRP A 217 26.00 -38.10 4.89
N VAL A 218 24.71 -37.81 5.12
CA VAL A 218 24.17 -36.44 5.06
C VAL A 218 24.95 -35.51 6.00
N TYR A 219 25.14 -35.90 7.26
CA TYR A 219 25.90 -35.13 8.23
C TYR A 219 27.33 -34.87 7.75
N GLY A 220 28.01 -35.91 7.26
CA GLY A 220 29.38 -35.80 6.74
C GLY A 220 29.48 -34.77 5.61
N MET A 221 28.58 -34.84 4.63
CA MET A 221 28.54 -33.89 3.52
C MET A 221 28.26 -32.45 3.98
N LEU A 222 27.33 -32.25 4.91
CA LEU A 222 27.05 -30.92 5.49
C LEU A 222 28.29 -30.36 6.20
N ALA A 223 28.97 -31.19 7.00
CA ALA A 223 30.15 -30.79 7.78
C ALA A 223 31.37 -30.51 6.89
N THR A 224 31.63 -31.33 5.88
CA THR A 224 32.80 -31.21 4.99
C THR A 224 32.69 -30.03 4.04
N TYR A 225 31.51 -29.82 3.43
CA TYR A 225 31.33 -28.80 2.38
C TYR A 225 30.64 -27.52 2.87
N GLY A 226 30.23 -27.46 4.15
CA GLY A 226 29.55 -26.28 4.72
C GLY A 226 28.19 -25.99 4.08
N LEU A 227 27.49 -27.03 3.63
CA LEU A 227 26.22 -26.94 2.91
C LEU A 227 25.09 -26.48 3.84
N ARG A 228 24.10 -25.78 3.28
CA ARG A 228 22.82 -25.59 3.97
C ARG A 228 22.07 -26.92 4.01
N ASN A 229 21.29 -27.11 5.06
CA ASN A 229 20.52 -28.32 5.32
C ASN A 229 19.62 -28.81 4.16
N HIS A 230 19.20 -27.91 3.26
CA HIS A 230 18.38 -28.25 2.09
C HIS A 230 19.19 -28.38 0.79
N GLU A 231 20.44 -27.88 0.75
CA GLU A 231 21.32 -27.98 -0.42
C GLU A 231 21.80 -29.42 -0.64
N ILE A 232 21.93 -30.21 0.44
CA ILE A 232 22.34 -31.62 0.41
C ILE A 232 21.51 -32.50 -0.55
N PHE A 233 20.23 -32.18 -0.72
CA PHE A 233 19.32 -32.96 -1.57
C PHE A 233 19.37 -32.57 -3.05
N ARG A 234 20.30 -31.67 -3.43
CA ARG A 234 20.42 -31.11 -4.78
C ARG A 234 21.85 -31.10 -5.28
N LEU A 235 22.65 -32.03 -4.77
CA LEU A 235 24.06 -32.13 -5.12
C LEU A 235 24.24 -32.88 -6.45
N ASP A 236 25.14 -32.35 -7.27
CA ASP A 236 25.69 -33.01 -8.44
C ASP A 236 27.11 -33.53 -8.14
N PHE A 237 27.26 -34.84 -8.29
CA PHE A 237 28.50 -35.59 -8.05
C PHE A 237 29.31 -35.84 -9.32
N GLY A 238 28.96 -35.22 -10.44
CA GLY A 238 29.64 -35.44 -11.72
C GLY A 238 31.14 -35.13 -11.71
N ALA A 239 31.60 -34.20 -10.88
CA ALA A 239 33.03 -33.93 -10.69
C ALA A 239 33.70 -34.98 -9.78
N ILE A 240 33.03 -35.42 -8.71
CA ILE A 240 33.50 -36.54 -7.87
C ILE A 240 33.67 -37.82 -8.69
N ALA A 241 32.72 -38.13 -9.57
CA ALA A 241 32.80 -39.29 -10.44
C ALA A 241 34.01 -39.26 -11.40
N LYS A 242 34.61 -38.08 -11.63
CA LYS A 242 35.81 -37.88 -12.44
C LYS A 242 37.10 -37.81 -11.62
N GLY A 243 37.02 -38.07 -10.32
CA GLY A 243 38.16 -38.03 -9.39
C GLY A 243 38.48 -36.66 -8.80
N ASP A 244 37.57 -35.69 -8.95
CA ASP A 244 37.68 -34.38 -8.29
C ASP A 244 37.04 -34.40 -6.88
N TYR A 245 37.24 -33.34 -6.11
CA TYR A 245 36.65 -33.12 -4.78
C TYR A 245 35.64 -31.98 -4.77
N ILE A 246 35.07 -31.66 -5.94
CA ILE A 246 34.09 -30.59 -6.11
C ILE A 246 32.68 -31.18 -6.15
N VAL A 247 31.76 -30.55 -5.43
CA VAL A 247 30.33 -30.84 -5.49
C VAL A 247 29.61 -29.58 -5.93
N THR A 248 28.71 -29.70 -6.90
CA THR A 248 27.92 -28.57 -7.38
C THR A 248 26.53 -28.63 -6.78
N VAL A 249 26.00 -27.48 -6.33
CA VAL A 249 24.61 -27.37 -5.86
C VAL A 249 23.74 -26.94 -7.02
N GLY A 250 22.71 -27.72 -7.35
CA GLY A 250 21.77 -27.42 -8.43
C GLY A 250 21.01 -26.10 -8.26
N GLU A 251 20.45 -25.59 -9.36
CA GLU A 251 19.68 -24.35 -9.38
C GLU A 251 18.45 -24.40 -8.46
N ASN A 252 17.95 -23.21 -8.07
CA ASN A 252 16.81 -23.01 -7.17
C ASN A 252 16.97 -23.55 -5.74
N SER A 253 18.19 -23.86 -5.29
CA SER A 253 18.48 -24.35 -3.94
C SER A 253 18.24 -23.35 -2.80
N LYS A 254 17.60 -22.20 -3.07
CA LYS A 254 17.23 -21.17 -2.10
C LYS A 254 15.76 -20.81 -2.21
#